data_AF-A0A809ZXY0-F1
#
_entry.id   AF-A0A809ZXY0-F1
#
_cell.length_a   1.000
_cell.length_b   1.000
_cell.length_c   1.000
_cell.angle_alpha   90.00
_cell.angle_beta   90.00
_cell.angle_gamma   90.00
#
_symmetry.space_group_name_H-M   'P 1'
#
loop_
_entity.id
_entity.type
_entity.pdbx_description
1 polymer ?
#
loop_
_entity_poly.entity_id
_entity_poly.type
_entity_poly.pdbx_seq_one_letter_code
_entity_poly.pdbx_strand_id
1 'polypeptide(L)'
;MKWGDTARDFDTVLAVWPNYRPLSNNWLMQELVERGDAAPIWRDRRIPSENGHVRGDVYLNREAAMSAAAALNQVLQNALSARDMDATKKRSLQLKVAKNLQSKERLHEEEALMLAEAQRRHENDPRPDTSAIVLSAESEPLRQELAGQLSKMPYLRVAMVVQRQPGGGWYRSILNLSHENIWSKPCRANKRSAEIAMRAQIANGFGLSADDHWGETKAKIRQILLPRANQLLQLASVQRMLAEALAVGQRVLVSNGIVFWYEEHGGIGWLVKHTASTKDSEGSTLWKEGTIRSINHGRLVILPYIKESGEHVRGHTRNGPNDGRAKPRHPDHYVDVPFAQLDGDLMIGLFGELPYE
;
A
#
# COMPACT_ATOMS: atom_id res chain seq x y z
N MET A 1 -11.38 24.89 21.34
CA MET A 1 -12.45 24.48 20.41
C MET A 1 -13.22 23.35 21.06
N LYS A 2 -14.52 23.55 21.27
CA LYS A 2 -15.48 22.53 21.69
C LYS A 2 -16.04 21.83 20.46
N TRP A 3 -16.55 20.62 20.67
CA TRP A 3 -17.23 19.88 19.62
C TRP A 3 -18.47 20.64 19.17
N GLY A 4 -18.66 20.76 17.85
CA GLY A 4 -19.80 21.48 17.27
C GLY A 4 -19.54 22.97 17.04
N ASP A 5 -18.38 23.50 17.44
CA ASP A 5 -17.97 24.87 17.12
C ASP A 5 -17.68 25.06 15.62
N THR A 6 -17.47 23.97 14.87
CA THR A 6 -17.13 24.02 13.45
C THR A 6 -18.12 23.24 12.60
N ALA A 7 -18.52 23.79 11.45
CA ALA A 7 -19.43 23.13 10.50
C ALA A 7 -18.94 21.72 10.10
N ARG A 8 -17.62 21.54 10.08
CA ARG A 8 -16.97 20.26 9.77
C ARG A 8 -17.40 19.13 10.71
N ASP A 9 -17.73 19.43 11.96
CA ASP A 9 -18.06 18.43 12.98
C ASP A 9 -19.42 17.77 12.71
N PHE A 10 -20.19 18.32 11.76
CA PHE A 10 -21.48 17.81 11.31
C PHE A 10 -21.43 17.19 9.90
N ASP A 11 -20.26 17.14 9.26
CA ASP A 11 -20.13 16.52 7.94
C ASP A 11 -20.47 15.02 8.01
N THR A 12 -21.11 14.50 6.96
CA THR A 12 -21.41 13.08 6.88
C THR A 12 -20.14 12.28 6.63
N VAL A 13 -19.75 11.48 7.62
CA VAL A 13 -18.66 10.52 7.51
C VAL A 13 -19.16 9.27 6.79
N LEU A 14 -18.41 8.81 5.80
CA LEU A 14 -18.76 7.67 4.95
C LEU A 14 -17.90 6.43 5.26
N ALA A 15 -16.65 6.63 5.67
CA ALA A 15 -15.72 5.58 6.05
C ALA A 15 -14.58 6.15 6.90
N VAL A 16 -13.80 5.27 7.52
CA VAL A 16 -12.60 5.59 8.27
C VAL A 16 -11.42 4.71 7.89
N TRP A 17 -10.21 5.21 8.08
CA TRP A 17 -8.97 4.46 7.84
C TRP A 17 -7.86 4.91 8.80
N PRO A 18 -7.12 3.99 9.43
CA PRO A 18 -6.04 4.35 10.34
C PRO A 18 -4.78 4.76 9.56
N ASN A 19 -4.23 5.92 9.89
CA ASN A 19 -3.03 6.46 9.29
C ASN A 19 -1.90 6.57 10.33
N TYR A 20 -0.79 5.86 10.10
CA TYR A 20 0.35 5.94 11.00
C TYR A 20 1.03 7.31 10.92
N ARG A 21 1.34 7.90 12.07
CA ARG A 21 2.06 9.18 12.20
C ARG A 21 3.42 8.92 12.83
N PRO A 22 4.50 8.80 12.04
CA PRO A 22 5.80 8.38 12.54
C PRO A 22 6.36 9.33 13.61
N LEU A 23 6.19 10.64 13.42
CA LEU A 23 6.67 11.64 14.37
C LEU A 23 6.00 11.52 15.75
N SER A 24 4.73 11.10 15.81
CA SER A 24 3.99 10.95 17.06
C SER A 24 3.98 9.51 17.58
N ASN A 25 4.49 8.55 16.79
CA ASN A 25 4.42 7.11 17.01
C ASN A 25 3.03 6.65 17.45
N ASN A 26 2.01 7.02 16.67
CA ASN A 26 0.65 6.62 16.91
C ASN A 26 -0.11 6.52 15.59
N TRP A 27 -1.29 5.93 15.64
CA TRP A 27 -2.21 5.80 14.52
C TRP A 27 -3.33 6.82 14.73
N LEU A 28 -3.46 7.76 13.78
CA LEU A 28 -4.58 8.69 13.76
C LEU A 28 -5.61 8.16 12.77
N MET A 29 -6.84 8.00 13.23
CA MET A 29 -7.94 7.68 12.33
C MET A 29 -8.17 8.85 11.38
N GLN A 30 -8.30 8.54 10.09
CA GLN A 30 -8.81 9.46 9.09
C GLN A 30 -10.26 9.12 8.80
N GLU A 31 -11.03 10.11 8.39
CA GLU A 31 -12.42 9.97 7.95
C GLU A 31 -12.56 10.41 6.50
N LEU A 32 -13.31 9.63 5.72
CA LEU A 32 -13.76 9.95 4.39
C LEU A 32 -15.08 10.67 4.50
N VAL A 33 -15.14 11.94 4.11
CA VAL A 33 -16.34 12.76 4.26
C VAL A 33 -17.00 13.05 2.93
N GLU A 34 -18.34 13.03 2.93
CA GLU A 34 -19.16 13.43 1.79
C GLU A 34 -19.03 14.93 1.51
N ARG A 35 -19.08 15.32 0.23
CA ARG A 35 -19.01 16.73 -0.20
C ARG A 35 -20.08 17.07 -1.22
N GLY A 36 -21.33 16.75 -0.91
CA GLY A 36 -22.43 16.93 -1.86
C GLY A 36 -22.12 16.23 -3.18
N ASP A 37 -22.10 16.98 -4.28
CA ASP A 37 -21.81 16.43 -5.62
C ASP A 37 -20.31 16.20 -5.90
N ALA A 38 -19.40 16.68 -5.05
CA ALA A 38 -17.96 16.49 -5.22
C ALA A 38 -17.48 15.12 -4.68
N ALA A 39 -16.31 14.68 -5.16
CA ALA A 39 -15.68 13.46 -4.68
C ALA A 39 -15.41 13.52 -3.15
N PRO A 40 -15.69 12.43 -2.41
CA PRO A 40 -15.36 12.36 -0.98
C PRO A 40 -13.86 12.57 -0.72
N ILE A 41 -13.54 13.21 0.40
CA ILE A 41 -12.14 13.51 0.77
C ILE A 41 -11.76 12.87 2.10
N TRP A 42 -10.50 12.43 2.20
CA TRP A 42 -9.91 11.99 3.45
C TRP A 42 -9.42 13.17 4.28
N ARG A 43 -9.67 13.15 5.59
CA ARG A 43 -9.10 14.11 6.54
C ARG A 43 -8.91 13.46 7.91
N ASP A 44 -8.17 14.13 8.78
CA ASP A 44 -7.97 13.68 10.16
C ASP A 44 -9.30 13.67 10.92
N ARG A 45 -9.65 12.50 11.48
CA ARG A 45 -10.86 12.31 12.28
C ARG A 45 -10.72 13.01 13.63
N ARG A 46 -11.80 13.66 14.02
CA ARG A 46 -11.94 14.29 15.33
C ARG A 46 -13.11 13.64 16.06
N ILE A 47 -13.00 13.60 17.38
CA ILE A 47 -14.04 13.10 18.27
C ILE A 47 -14.15 14.02 19.50
N PRO A 48 -15.32 14.08 20.15
CA PRO A 48 -15.44 14.77 21.43
C PRO A 48 -14.63 14.03 22.51
N SER A 49 -13.93 14.78 23.35
CA SER A 49 -13.42 14.32 24.64
C SER A 49 -14.55 14.26 25.67
N GLU A 50 -14.31 13.62 26.81
CA GLU A 50 -15.25 13.59 27.94
C GLU A 50 -15.71 15.00 28.37
N ASN A 51 -14.81 15.99 28.30
CA ASN A 51 -15.11 17.39 28.66
C ASN A 51 -15.71 18.21 27.49
N GLY A 52 -16.16 17.56 26.41
CA GLY A 52 -16.75 18.21 25.23
C GLY A 52 -15.77 18.94 24.31
N HIS A 53 -14.47 18.93 24.62
CA HIS A 53 -13.42 19.45 23.75
C HIS A 53 -13.12 18.55 22.57
N VAL A 54 -12.59 19.12 21.50
CA VAL A 54 -12.24 18.35 20.31
C VAL A 54 -10.86 17.70 20.46
N ARG A 55 -10.78 16.39 20.21
CA ARG A 55 -9.51 15.65 20.15
C ARG A 55 -9.41 14.80 18.89
N GLY A 56 -8.19 14.40 18.53
CA GLY A 56 -7.97 13.42 17.47
C GLY A 56 -8.36 12.01 17.94
N ASP A 57 -8.85 11.20 17.00
CA ASP A 57 -9.15 9.80 17.24
C ASP A 57 -7.87 8.96 17.04
N VAL A 58 -7.15 8.70 18.14
CA VAL A 58 -5.77 8.21 18.14
C VAL A 58 -5.64 6.88 18.87
N TYR A 59 -4.84 5.98 18.30
CA TYR A 59 -4.54 4.65 18.80
C TYR A 59 -3.02 4.45 18.93
N LEU A 60 -2.58 3.71 19.95
CA LEU A 60 -1.14 3.50 20.20
C LEU A 60 -0.53 2.39 19.34
N ASN A 61 -1.31 1.38 18.97
CA ASN A 61 -0.85 0.25 18.18
C ASN A 61 -1.75 0.05 16.95
N ARG A 62 -1.19 -0.65 15.95
CA ARG A 62 -1.84 -0.87 14.66
C ARG A 62 -3.10 -1.72 14.79
N GLU A 63 -3.03 -2.78 15.57
CA GLU A 63 -4.11 -3.76 15.71
C GLU A 63 -5.39 -3.11 16.26
N ALA A 64 -5.27 -2.33 17.33
CA ALA A 64 -6.39 -1.57 17.90
C ALA A 64 -6.96 -0.56 16.90
N ALA A 65 -6.10 0.13 16.14
CA ALA A 65 -6.53 1.08 15.12
C ALA A 65 -7.30 0.41 13.97
N MET A 66 -6.79 -0.73 13.48
CA MET A 66 -7.42 -1.52 12.42
C MET A 66 -8.75 -2.12 12.90
N SER A 67 -8.78 -2.70 14.10
CA SER A 67 -10.00 -3.26 14.68
C SER A 67 -11.09 -2.20 14.87
N ALA A 68 -10.72 -1.02 15.37
CA ALA A 68 -11.66 0.08 15.52
C ALA A 68 -12.16 0.61 14.16
N ALA A 69 -11.28 0.70 13.16
CA ALA A 69 -11.67 1.08 11.82
C ALA A 69 -12.65 0.08 11.19
N ALA A 70 -12.42 -1.23 11.34
CA ALA A 70 -13.30 -2.28 10.85
C ALA A 70 -14.70 -2.19 11.48
N ALA A 71 -14.77 -2.09 12.81
CA ALA A 71 -16.02 -1.95 13.53
C ALA A 71 -16.80 -0.70 13.12
N LEU A 72 -16.12 0.45 13.02
CA LEU A 72 -16.75 1.70 12.65
C LEU A 72 -17.18 1.71 11.16
N ASN A 73 -16.38 1.16 10.26
CA ASN A 73 -16.74 1.03 8.85
C ASN A 73 -18.00 0.18 8.65
N GLN A 74 -18.19 -0.88 9.43
CA GLN A 74 -19.42 -1.67 9.37
C GLN A 74 -20.64 -0.83 9.76
N VAL A 75 -20.54 -0.02 10.82
CA VAL A 75 -21.63 0.88 11.25
C VAL A 75 -21.93 1.93 10.18
N LEU A 76 -20.89 2.55 9.61
CA LEU A 76 -21.02 3.57 8.57
C LEU A 76 -21.62 2.99 7.27
N GLN A 77 -21.22 1.78 6.89
CA GLN A 77 -21.78 1.07 5.74
C GLN A 77 -23.26 0.77 5.93
N ASN A 78 -23.66 0.33 7.13
CA ASN A 78 -25.06 0.07 7.46
C ASN A 78 -25.87 1.38 7.41
N ALA A 79 -25.34 2.47 7.99
CA ALA A 79 -25.97 3.78 7.97
C ALA A 79 -26.16 4.32 6.54
N LEU A 80 -25.14 4.21 5.68
CA LEU A 80 -25.22 4.61 4.28
C LEU A 80 -26.26 3.79 3.51
N SER A 81 -26.35 2.48 3.79
CA SER A 81 -27.31 1.59 3.13
C SER A 81 -28.76 1.93 3.52
N ALA A 82 -28.99 2.22 4.80
CA ALA A 82 -30.30 2.57 5.35
C ALA A 82 -30.75 4.02 5.04
N ARG A 83 -29.84 4.90 4.63
CA ARG A 83 -30.15 6.32 4.34
C ARG A 83 -31.22 6.47 3.25
N ASP A 84 -32.23 7.28 3.47
CA ASP A 84 -33.21 7.61 2.43
C ASP A 84 -32.61 8.59 1.42
N MET A 85 -32.46 8.14 0.18
CA MET A 85 -31.91 8.90 -0.94
C MET A 85 -32.15 8.14 -2.26
N ASP A 86 -32.01 8.83 -3.39
CA ASP A 86 -32.07 8.22 -4.71
C ASP A 86 -31.16 6.98 -4.83
N ALA A 87 -31.72 5.89 -5.36
CA ALA A 87 -31.05 4.59 -5.42
C ALA A 87 -29.76 4.63 -6.26
N THR A 88 -29.75 5.41 -7.34
CA THR A 88 -28.59 5.55 -8.23
C THR A 88 -27.48 6.33 -7.53
N LYS A 89 -27.82 7.46 -6.88
CA LYS A 89 -26.88 8.25 -6.07
C LYS A 89 -26.33 7.44 -4.90
N LYS A 90 -27.16 6.67 -4.21
CA LYS A 90 -26.73 5.78 -3.11
C LYS A 90 -25.71 4.77 -3.61
N ARG A 91 -26.00 4.11 -4.73
CA ARG A 91 -25.10 3.12 -5.33
C ARG A 91 -23.77 3.77 -5.71
N SER A 92 -23.79 4.90 -6.42
CA SER A 92 -22.58 5.66 -6.77
C SER A 92 -21.74 6.02 -5.52
N LEU A 93 -22.38 6.45 -4.43
CA LEU A 93 -21.70 6.78 -3.19
C LEU A 93 -21.06 5.56 -2.51
N GLN A 94 -21.77 4.43 -2.43
CA GLN A 94 -21.23 3.16 -1.91
C GLN A 94 -20.01 2.71 -2.72
N LEU A 95 -20.08 2.84 -4.04
CA LEU A 95 -18.99 2.53 -4.96
C LEU A 95 -17.75 3.43 -4.70
N LYS A 96 -17.95 4.74 -4.51
CA LYS A 96 -16.89 5.70 -4.13
C LYS A 96 -16.23 5.34 -2.80
N VAL A 97 -17.02 4.93 -1.80
CA VAL A 97 -16.51 4.49 -0.49
C VAL A 97 -15.65 3.23 -0.63
N ALA A 98 -16.18 2.19 -1.29
CA ALA A 98 -15.46 0.95 -1.50
C ALA A 98 -14.12 1.17 -2.22
N LYS A 99 -14.10 2.01 -3.27
CA LYS A 99 -12.88 2.37 -4.01
C LYS A 99 -11.84 3.03 -3.10
N ASN A 100 -12.26 3.96 -2.24
CA ASN A 100 -11.36 4.69 -1.35
C ASN A 100 -10.73 3.76 -0.31
N LEU A 101 -11.53 2.89 0.31
CA LEU A 101 -11.04 1.89 1.28
C LEU A 101 -10.07 0.91 0.62
N GLN A 102 -10.46 0.32 -0.51
CA GLN A 102 -9.60 -0.59 -1.26
C GLN A 102 -8.28 0.06 -1.69
N SER A 103 -8.31 1.34 -2.09
CA SER A 103 -7.08 2.06 -2.44
C SER A 103 -6.16 2.25 -1.24
N LYS A 104 -6.69 2.47 -0.04
CA LYS A 104 -5.89 2.60 1.19
C LYS A 104 -5.26 1.26 1.58
N GLU A 105 -6.06 0.21 1.58
CA GLU A 105 -5.64 -1.17 1.86
C GLU A 105 -4.51 -1.62 0.93
N ARG A 106 -4.73 -1.51 -0.38
CA ARG A 106 -3.72 -1.90 -1.38
C ARG A 106 -2.41 -1.13 -1.25
N LEU A 107 -2.45 0.18 -0.94
CA LEU A 107 -1.24 0.97 -0.73
C LEU A 107 -0.47 0.50 0.50
N HIS A 108 -1.19 0.13 1.56
CA HIS A 108 -0.62 -0.39 2.80
C HIS A 108 0.01 -1.77 2.58
N GLU A 109 -0.72 -2.69 1.94
CA GLU A 109 -0.24 -4.04 1.60
C GLU A 109 0.99 -3.99 0.71
N GLU A 110 0.98 -3.13 -0.32
CA GLU A 110 2.13 -2.93 -1.20
C GLU A 110 3.38 -2.52 -0.41
N GLU A 111 3.26 -1.54 0.49
CA GLU A 111 4.39 -1.05 1.28
C GLU A 111 4.87 -2.10 2.30
N ALA A 112 3.95 -2.89 2.88
CA ALA A 112 4.30 -4.02 3.74
C ALA A 112 5.08 -5.10 2.98
N LEU A 113 4.66 -5.45 1.77
CA LEU A 113 5.36 -6.41 0.92
C LEU A 113 6.74 -5.89 0.49
N MET A 114 6.84 -4.61 0.13
CA MET A 114 8.13 -4.00 -0.21
C MET A 114 9.09 -3.98 1.00
N LEU A 115 8.58 -3.74 2.21
CA LEU A 115 9.39 -3.79 3.43
C LEU A 115 9.89 -5.21 3.72
N ALA A 116 9.01 -6.21 3.65
CA ALA A 116 9.38 -7.61 3.86
C ALA A 116 10.46 -8.05 2.87
N GLU A 117 10.32 -7.71 1.59
CA GLU A 117 11.30 -8.04 0.56
C GLU A 117 12.61 -7.26 0.73
N ALA A 118 12.57 -6.00 1.17
CA ALA A 118 13.77 -5.24 1.52
C ALA A 118 14.55 -5.93 2.64
N GLN A 119 13.87 -6.38 3.70
CA GLN A 119 14.51 -7.12 4.79
C GLN A 119 15.09 -8.45 4.31
N ARG A 120 14.31 -9.24 3.55
CA ARG A 120 14.72 -10.54 3.01
C ARG A 120 15.93 -10.44 2.06
N ARG A 121 16.09 -9.33 1.34
CA ARG A 121 17.27 -9.08 0.48
C ARG A 121 18.57 -8.92 1.26
N HIS A 122 18.47 -8.43 2.49
CA HIS A 122 19.60 -8.12 3.34
C HIS A 122 19.67 -9.04 4.57
N GLU A 123 18.98 -10.18 4.51
CA GLU A 123 18.96 -11.16 5.60
C GLU A 123 20.35 -11.76 5.86
N ASN A 124 21.21 -11.82 4.85
CA ASN A 124 22.58 -12.35 4.96
C ASN A 124 23.65 -11.25 5.04
N ASP A 125 23.26 -9.97 5.07
CA ASP A 125 24.22 -8.88 5.15
C ASP A 125 24.92 -8.86 6.51
N PRO A 126 26.21 -8.45 6.59
CA PRO A 126 26.87 -8.30 7.87
C PRO A 126 26.17 -7.22 8.70
N ARG A 127 25.83 -7.54 9.95
CA ARG A 127 25.29 -6.56 10.90
C ARG A 127 26.46 -5.77 11.46
N PRO A 128 26.41 -4.43 11.46
CA PRO A 128 27.49 -3.64 12.05
C PRO A 128 27.56 -3.94 13.54
N ASP A 129 28.77 -4.21 14.04
CA ASP A 129 28.98 -4.25 15.48
C ASP A 129 28.68 -2.87 16.08
N THR A 130 28.10 -2.85 17.27
CA THR A 130 27.68 -1.62 17.95
C THR A 130 28.86 -0.66 18.13
N SER A 131 30.06 -1.19 18.39
CA SER A 131 31.28 -0.38 18.55
C SER A 131 31.83 0.16 17.22
N ALA A 132 31.57 -0.54 16.11
CA ALA A 132 32.05 -0.18 14.77
C ALA A 132 31.23 0.94 14.10
N ILE A 133 30.06 1.29 14.65
CA ILE A 133 29.23 2.38 14.12
C ILE A 133 29.97 3.72 14.33
N VAL A 134 30.33 4.40 13.24
CA VAL A 134 31.00 5.70 13.31
C VAL A 134 29.96 6.80 13.46
N LEU A 135 30.00 7.51 14.60
CA LEU A 135 29.06 8.56 14.98
C LEU A 135 29.78 9.89 15.17
N SER A 136 29.08 10.99 14.89
CA SER A 136 29.51 12.28 15.45
C SER A 136 29.41 12.27 16.98
N ALA A 137 30.26 13.04 17.67
CA ALA A 137 30.28 13.08 19.13
C ALA A 137 28.90 13.39 19.76
N GLU A 138 28.09 14.19 19.08
CA GLU A 138 26.74 14.58 19.52
C GLU A 138 25.71 13.44 19.41
N SER A 139 25.98 12.44 18.56
CA SER A 139 25.11 11.29 18.30
C SER A 139 25.46 10.08 19.17
N GLU A 140 26.57 10.11 19.91
CA GLU A 140 27.05 9.01 20.74
C GLU A 140 26.00 8.49 21.74
N PRO A 141 25.20 9.35 22.43
CA PRO A 141 24.13 8.88 23.32
C PRO A 141 23.02 8.06 22.62
N LEU A 142 22.96 8.10 21.28
CA LEU A 142 21.96 7.44 20.45
C LEU A 142 22.44 6.11 19.87
N ARG A 143 23.70 5.73 20.14
CA ARG A 143 24.35 4.54 19.56
C ARG A 143 23.52 3.27 19.74
N GLN A 144 23.03 3.01 20.94
CA GLN A 144 22.30 1.78 21.25
C GLN A 144 20.97 1.68 20.48
N GLU A 145 20.22 2.78 20.41
CA GLU A 145 18.98 2.84 19.64
C GLU A 145 19.24 2.64 18.14
N LEU A 146 20.27 3.29 17.60
CA LEU A 146 20.66 3.12 16.20
C LEU A 146 21.13 1.68 15.91
N ALA A 147 21.96 1.10 16.77
CA ALA A 147 22.42 -0.28 16.65
C ALA A 147 21.25 -1.27 16.66
N GLY A 148 20.25 -1.03 17.51
CA GLY A 148 19.01 -1.82 17.54
C GLY A 148 18.20 -1.75 16.24
N GLN A 149 18.25 -0.63 15.51
CA GLN A 149 17.64 -0.52 14.19
C GLN A 149 18.49 -1.20 13.09
N LEU A 150 19.82 -1.00 13.12
CA LEU A 150 20.75 -1.59 12.14
C LEU A 150 20.91 -3.10 12.27
N SER A 151 20.67 -3.68 13.44
CA SER A 151 20.65 -5.13 13.60
C SER A 151 19.51 -5.78 12.80
N LYS A 152 18.37 -5.10 12.71
CA LYS A 152 17.20 -5.53 11.92
C LYS A 152 17.30 -5.15 10.46
N MET A 153 17.81 -3.95 10.17
CA MET A 153 17.89 -3.38 8.84
C MET A 153 19.28 -2.77 8.62
N PRO A 154 20.30 -3.60 8.32
CA PRO A 154 21.70 -3.17 8.22
C PRO A 154 21.96 -2.19 7.06
N TYR A 155 21.03 -2.13 6.11
CA TYR A 155 21.07 -1.27 4.93
C TYR A 155 20.56 0.16 5.16
N LEU A 156 20.06 0.50 6.35
CA LEU A 156 19.49 1.83 6.60
C LEU A 156 20.53 2.94 6.42
N ARG A 157 20.11 4.00 5.73
CA ARG A 157 20.87 5.25 5.58
C ARG A 157 20.22 6.45 6.26
N VAL A 158 18.97 6.31 6.70
CA VAL A 158 18.25 7.30 7.49
C VAL A 158 17.57 6.58 8.64
N ALA A 159 17.84 7.00 9.88
CA ALA A 159 17.27 6.42 11.07
C ALA A 159 16.58 7.48 11.91
N MET A 160 15.42 7.13 12.47
CA MET A 160 14.72 7.98 13.44
C MET A 160 14.88 7.35 14.81
N VAL A 161 15.60 8.04 15.70
CA VAL A 161 15.91 7.56 17.05
C VAL A 161 15.17 8.39 18.09
N VAL A 162 14.80 7.75 19.19
CA VAL A 162 14.08 8.39 20.29
C VAL A 162 15.06 8.70 21.42
N GLN A 163 15.07 9.94 21.89
CA GLN A 163 15.93 10.36 22.99
C GLN A 163 15.12 11.00 24.11
N ARG A 164 15.52 10.69 25.35
CA ARG A 164 15.02 11.37 26.54
C ARG A 164 15.80 12.65 26.78
N GLN A 165 15.11 13.78 26.95
CA GLN A 165 15.72 15.04 27.34
C GLN A 165 16.09 15.06 28.82
N PRO A 166 17.16 15.80 29.19
CA PRO A 166 17.31 16.33 30.53
C PRO A 166 16.07 17.20 30.83
N GLY A 167 15.24 16.78 31.79
CA GLY A 167 13.95 17.45 32.11
C GLY A 167 12.68 16.65 31.80
N GLY A 168 12.80 15.42 31.27
CA GLY A 168 11.69 14.45 31.29
C GLY A 168 10.82 14.34 30.03
N GLY A 169 11.17 15.02 28.94
CA GLY A 169 10.50 14.87 27.63
C GLY A 169 11.16 13.82 26.74
N TRP A 170 10.37 13.22 25.83
CA TRP A 170 10.90 12.42 24.71
C TRP A 170 10.85 13.23 23.43
N TYR A 171 11.92 13.22 22.65
CA TYR A 171 11.93 13.78 21.30
C TYR A 171 12.56 12.81 20.33
N ARG A 172 12.22 13.00 19.05
CA ARG A 172 12.73 12.18 17.95
C ARG A 172 13.81 12.96 17.21
N SER A 173 14.89 12.29 16.91
CA SER A 173 16.00 12.80 16.12
C SER A 173 16.19 11.96 14.88
N ILE A 174 16.67 12.59 13.82
CA ILE A 174 17.02 11.95 12.56
C ILE A 174 18.53 11.91 12.46
N LEU A 175 19.05 10.73 12.12
CA LEU A 175 20.44 10.50 11.79
C LEU A 175 20.51 10.09 10.31
N ASN A 176 21.45 10.65 9.57
CA ASN A 176 21.70 10.29 8.17
C ASN A 176 23.12 9.72 8.04
N LEU A 177 23.27 8.65 7.26
CA LEU A 177 24.56 8.06 6.94
C LEU A 177 25.18 8.81 5.75
N SER A 178 26.33 9.42 5.99
CA SER A 178 27.10 10.11 4.94
C SER A 178 27.70 9.11 3.94
N HIS A 179 28.27 9.63 2.85
CA HIS A 179 29.03 8.81 1.89
C HIS A 179 30.33 8.24 2.48
N GLU A 180 30.81 8.80 3.59
CA GLU A 180 32.01 8.35 4.31
C GLU A 180 31.67 7.31 5.39
N ASN A 181 30.44 6.79 5.40
CA ASN A 181 29.92 5.88 6.44
C ASN A 181 29.94 6.45 7.85
N ILE A 182 29.78 7.78 7.97
CA ILE A 182 29.68 8.48 9.25
C ILE A 182 28.24 8.93 9.46
N TRP A 183 27.66 8.59 10.61
CA TRP A 183 26.33 9.05 10.99
C TRP A 183 26.36 10.50 11.45
N SER A 184 25.46 11.30 10.89
CA SER A 184 25.36 12.73 11.12
C SER A 184 25.08 13.07 12.58
N LYS A 185 25.26 14.35 12.91
CA LYS A 185 24.72 14.99 14.11
C LYS A 185 23.20 14.81 14.19
N PRO A 186 22.59 14.74 15.39
CA PRO A 186 21.16 14.54 15.53
C PRO A 186 20.39 15.78 15.08
N CYS A 187 19.49 15.62 14.10
CA CYS A 187 18.58 16.68 13.67
C CYS A 187 17.19 16.43 14.25
N ARG A 188 16.55 17.46 14.82
CA ARG A 188 15.19 17.32 15.38
C ARG A 188 14.20 16.87 14.31
N ALA A 189 13.48 15.79 14.57
CA ALA A 189 12.49 15.27 13.63
C ALA A 189 11.29 16.21 13.51
N ASN A 190 10.89 16.48 12.27
CA ASN A 190 9.59 17.03 11.90
C ASN A 190 8.78 15.96 11.12
N LYS A 191 7.54 16.29 10.74
CA LYS A 191 6.63 15.35 10.06
C LYS A 191 7.27 14.77 8.79
N ARG A 192 7.82 15.64 7.93
CA ARG A 192 8.47 15.23 6.68
C ARG A 192 9.65 14.31 6.92
N SER A 193 10.55 14.68 7.84
CA SER A 193 11.75 13.86 8.10
C SER A 193 11.41 12.51 8.74
N ALA A 194 10.34 12.45 9.55
CA ALA A 194 9.86 11.20 10.13
C ALA A 194 9.23 10.28 9.06
N GLU A 195 8.53 10.85 8.07
CA GLU A 195 8.05 10.10 6.90
C GLU A 195 9.21 9.57 6.05
N ILE A 196 10.24 10.39 5.81
CA ILE A 196 11.46 9.97 5.10
C ILE A 196 12.12 8.79 5.82
N ALA A 197 12.27 8.85 7.14
CA ALA A 197 12.84 7.74 7.91
C ALA A 197 12.01 6.44 7.80
N MET A 198 10.68 6.52 7.68
CA MET A 198 9.86 5.32 7.40
C MET A 198 10.05 4.80 5.99
N ARG A 199 10.09 5.69 5.00
CA ARG A 199 10.36 5.29 3.62
C ARG A 199 11.75 4.68 3.46
N ALA A 200 12.73 5.13 4.25
CA ALA A 200 14.10 4.62 4.24
C ALA A 200 14.19 3.12 4.56
N GLN A 201 13.32 2.61 5.44
CA GLN A 201 13.23 1.18 5.76
C GLN A 201 12.94 0.31 4.53
N ILE A 202 12.26 0.88 3.53
CA ILE A 202 11.98 0.23 2.25
C ILE A 202 13.04 0.64 1.23
N ALA A 203 13.14 1.95 0.94
CA ALA A 203 13.93 2.49 -0.17
C ALA A 203 15.40 2.05 -0.11
N ASN A 204 16.02 2.13 1.07
CA ASN A 204 17.44 1.80 1.19
C ASN A 204 17.71 0.30 0.95
N GLY A 205 16.77 -0.59 1.28
CA GLY A 205 16.89 -2.03 0.98
C GLY A 205 16.78 -2.37 -0.51
N PHE A 206 16.46 -1.39 -1.34
CA PHE A 206 16.53 -1.47 -2.80
C PHE A 206 17.65 -0.60 -3.39
N GLY A 207 18.54 -0.05 -2.54
CA GLY A 207 19.59 0.88 -2.96
C GLY A 207 19.06 2.22 -3.46
N LEU A 208 17.82 2.60 -3.09
CA LEU A 208 17.17 3.83 -3.50
C LEU A 208 17.21 4.89 -2.38
N SER A 209 17.09 6.15 -2.78
CA SER A 209 16.97 7.27 -1.84
C SER A 209 15.57 7.35 -1.23
N ALA A 210 15.52 7.70 0.05
CA ALA A 210 14.27 7.88 0.80
C ALA A 210 13.67 9.29 0.64
N ASP A 211 14.45 10.26 0.14
CA ASP A 211 14.00 11.64 -0.12
C ASP A 211 13.44 11.84 -1.54
N ASP A 212 13.66 10.86 -2.43
CA ASP A 212 13.05 10.83 -3.76
C ASP A 212 11.52 10.82 -3.67
N HIS A 213 10.84 11.24 -4.75
CA HIS A 213 9.39 11.21 -4.83
C HIS A 213 8.87 9.78 -4.64
N TRP A 214 8.11 9.54 -3.57
CA TRP A 214 7.76 8.18 -3.14
C TRP A 214 7.04 7.35 -4.21
N GLY A 215 6.20 7.98 -5.03
CA GLY A 215 5.54 7.29 -6.14
C GLY A 215 6.52 6.76 -7.20
N GLU A 216 7.62 7.48 -7.44
CA GLU A 216 8.67 7.07 -8.38
C GLU A 216 9.58 6.01 -7.76
N THR A 217 9.95 6.17 -6.49
CA THR A 217 10.69 5.14 -5.73
C THR A 217 9.96 3.81 -5.76
N LYS A 218 8.65 3.80 -5.45
CA LYS A 218 7.83 2.58 -5.55
C LYS A 218 7.76 2.01 -6.96
N ALA A 219 7.71 2.87 -7.99
CA ALA A 219 7.75 2.40 -9.38
C ALA A 219 9.09 1.72 -9.73
N LYS A 220 10.22 2.29 -9.30
CA LYS A 220 11.55 1.68 -9.45
C LYS A 220 11.65 0.35 -8.69
N ILE A 221 11.12 0.28 -7.46
CA ILE A 221 11.07 -0.97 -6.69
C ILE A 221 10.29 -2.04 -7.46
N ARG A 222 9.10 -1.70 -8.00
CA ARG A 222 8.34 -2.65 -8.83
C ARG A 222 9.17 -3.13 -10.01
N GLN A 223 9.92 -2.26 -10.70
CA GLN A 223 10.80 -2.66 -11.80
C GLN A 223 11.91 -3.61 -11.35
N ILE A 224 12.52 -3.36 -10.21
CA ILE A 224 13.55 -4.24 -9.62
C ILE A 224 12.96 -5.63 -9.27
N LEU A 225 11.68 -5.68 -8.88
CA LEU A 225 10.97 -6.91 -8.54
C LEU A 225 10.41 -7.67 -9.74
N LEU A 226 10.30 -7.04 -10.92
CA LEU A 226 9.74 -7.68 -12.13
C LEU A 226 10.47 -8.97 -12.56
N PRO A 227 11.81 -9.03 -12.69
CA PRO A 227 12.50 -10.25 -13.10
C PRO A 227 12.27 -11.41 -12.12
N ARG A 228 12.06 -11.10 -10.84
CA ARG A 228 11.76 -12.08 -9.79
C ARG A 228 10.33 -12.58 -9.85
N ALA A 229 9.38 -11.75 -10.31
CA ALA A 229 8.01 -12.20 -10.52
C ALA A 229 7.94 -13.35 -11.55
N ASN A 230 8.81 -13.34 -12.57
CA ASN A 230 8.94 -14.47 -13.50
C ASN A 230 9.60 -15.71 -12.85
N GLN A 231 10.42 -15.53 -11.81
CA GLN A 231 10.93 -16.65 -11.01
C GLN A 231 9.82 -17.32 -10.17
N LEU A 232 8.72 -16.61 -9.85
CA LEU A 232 7.56 -17.21 -9.18
C LEU A 232 6.97 -18.35 -10.02
N LEU A 233 6.99 -18.24 -11.35
CA LEU A 233 6.55 -19.30 -12.26
C LEU A 233 7.40 -20.58 -12.16
N GLN A 234 8.58 -20.51 -11.55
CA GLN A 234 9.46 -21.67 -11.34
C GLN A 234 9.19 -22.38 -10.01
N LEU A 235 8.39 -21.79 -9.11
CA LEU A 235 8.06 -22.42 -7.84
C LEU A 235 7.04 -23.54 -8.06
N ALA A 236 7.32 -24.73 -7.51
CA ALA A 236 6.46 -25.91 -7.69
C ALA A 236 5.02 -25.69 -7.16
N SER A 237 4.88 -24.96 -6.04
CA SER A 237 3.56 -24.57 -5.48
C SER A 237 2.74 -23.72 -6.45
N VAL A 238 3.40 -22.76 -7.12
CA VAL A 238 2.80 -21.88 -8.11
C VAL A 238 2.47 -22.64 -9.37
N GLN A 239 3.39 -23.48 -9.87
CA GLN A 239 3.14 -24.32 -11.04
C GLN A 239 1.93 -25.23 -10.84
N ARG A 240 1.80 -25.84 -9.66
CA ARG A 240 0.66 -26.68 -9.31
C ARG A 240 -0.65 -25.89 -9.30
N MET A 241 -0.69 -24.74 -8.62
CA MET A 241 -1.87 -23.87 -8.60
C MET A 241 -2.26 -23.40 -10.01
N LEU A 242 -1.28 -23.01 -10.83
CA LEU A 242 -1.51 -22.58 -12.20
C LEU A 242 -2.00 -23.73 -13.09
N ALA A 243 -1.52 -24.95 -12.87
CA ALA A 243 -2.01 -26.15 -13.56
C ALA A 243 -3.44 -26.51 -13.15
N GLU A 244 -3.76 -26.44 -11.86
CA GLU A 244 -5.11 -26.65 -11.33
C GLU A 244 -6.08 -25.61 -11.91
N ALA A 245 -5.72 -24.33 -11.88
CA ALA A 245 -6.51 -23.25 -12.48
C ALA A 245 -6.74 -23.47 -13.98
N LEU A 246 -5.69 -23.84 -14.73
CA LEU A 246 -5.79 -24.13 -16.15
C LEU A 246 -6.73 -25.32 -16.43
N ALA A 247 -6.68 -26.35 -15.59
CA ALA A 247 -7.56 -27.53 -15.70
C ALA A 247 -9.04 -27.19 -15.51
N VAL A 248 -9.37 -26.17 -14.71
CA VAL A 248 -10.74 -25.65 -14.57
C VAL A 248 -11.08 -24.57 -15.61
N GLY A 249 -10.23 -24.37 -16.62
CA GLY A 249 -10.42 -23.40 -17.70
C GLY A 249 -10.07 -21.95 -17.33
N GLN A 250 -9.50 -21.71 -16.15
CA GLN A 250 -9.05 -20.37 -15.75
C GLN A 250 -7.71 -20.05 -16.39
N ARG A 251 -7.67 -18.91 -17.09
CA ARG A 251 -6.49 -18.45 -17.83
C ARG A 251 -5.92 -17.15 -17.27
N VAL A 252 -6.61 -16.53 -16.32
CA VAL A 252 -6.14 -15.36 -15.58
C VAL A 252 -6.46 -15.53 -14.10
N LEU A 253 -5.42 -15.47 -13.26
CA LEU A 253 -5.55 -15.43 -11.80
C LEU A 253 -5.02 -14.10 -11.29
N VAL A 254 -5.74 -13.50 -10.35
CA VAL A 254 -5.35 -12.24 -9.72
C VAL A 254 -5.19 -12.45 -8.22
N SER A 255 -4.03 -12.08 -7.69
CA SER A 255 -3.80 -12.03 -6.24
C SER A 255 -2.88 -10.87 -5.87
N ASN A 256 -3.26 -10.06 -4.87
CA ASN A 256 -2.45 -8.98 -4.28
C ASN A 256 -1.75 -8.07 -5.30
N GLY A 257 -2.43 -7.78 -6.42
CA GLY A 257 -1.92 -6.92 -7.49
C GLY A 257 -0.97 -7.59 -8.50
N ILE A 258 -0.71 -8.89 -8.33
CA ILE A 258 -0.07 -9.77 -9.30
C ILE A 258 -1.15 -10.45 -10.13
N VAL A 259 -0.91 -10.56 -11.43
CA VAL A 259 -1.79 -11.23 -12.39
C VAL A 259 -1.02 -12.33 -13.10
N PHE A 260 -1.36 -13.58 -12.82
CA PHE A 260 -0.90 -14.71 -13.62
C PHE A 260 -1.77 -14.79 -14.86
N TRP A 261 -1.14 -14.75 -16.02
CA TRP A 261 -1.78 -14.61 -17.31
C TRP A 261 -1.30 -15.71 -18.26
N TYR A 262 -2.20 -16.58 -18.70
CA TYR A 262 -1.86 -17.67 -19.61
C TYR A 262 -2.07 -17.26 -21.08
N GLU A 263 -1.06 -17.47 -21.93
CA GLU A 263 -1.18 -17.31 -23.39
C GLU A 263 -0.92 -18.63 -24.13
N GLU A 264 -1.96 -19.17 -24.79
CA GLU A 264 -1.86 -20.40 -25.62
C GLU A 264 -1.13 -20.16 -26.94
N HIS A 265 -1.37 -19.01 -27.60
CA HIS A 265 -0.85 -18.74 -28.94
C HIS A 265 0.49 -18.01 -28.88
N GLY A 266 1.56 -18.69 -29.33
CA GLY A 266 2.93 -18.16 -29.36
C GLY A 266 3.90 -18.86 -28.39
N GLY A 267 3.44 -19.85 -27.61
CA GLY A 267 4.32 -20.76 -26.85
C GLY A 267 4.92 -20.19 -25.55
N ILE A 268 4.41 -19.07 -25.04
CA ILE A 268 5.00 -18.38 -23.88
C ILE A 268 4.45 -18.92 -22.54
N GLY A 269 3.29 -19.58 -22.53
CA GLY A 269 2.73 -20.20 -21.32
C GLY A 269 2.22 -19.17 -20.31
N TRP A 270 2.36 -19.46 -19.01
CA TRP A 270 2.01 -18.52 -17.94
C TRP A 270 2.98 -17.35 -17.89
N LEU A 271 2.45 -16.13 -17.73
CA LEU A 271 3.16 -14.87 -17.62
C LEU A 271 2.74 -14.16 -16.35
N VAL A 272 3.63 -13.33 -15.80
CA VAL A 272 3.28 -12.46 -14.68
C VAL A 272 3.11 -11.02 -15.15
N LYS A 273 1.94 -10.46 -14.85
CA LYS A 273 1.53 -9.07 -15.09
C LYS A 273 1.15 -8.44 -13.74
N HIS A 274 0.88 -7.13 -13.73
CA HIS A 274 0.41 -6.44 -12.52
C HIS A 274 -0.95 -5.81 -12.75
N THR A 275 -1.72 -5.54 -11.70
CA THR A 275 -2.93 -4.71 -11.86
C THR A 275 -2.58 -3.22 -11.91
N ALA A 276 -3.24 -2.46 -12.79
CA ALA A 276 -3.18 -1.01 -12.76
C ALA A 276 -4.36 -0.42 -11.98
N SER A 277 -4.10 0.65 -11.24
CA SER A 277 -5.15 1.57 -10.81
C SER A 277 -5.61 2.40 -12.02
N THR A 278 -6.92 2.43 -12.25
CA THR A 278 -7.58 3.46 -13.06
C THR A 278 -7.53 4.79 -12.28
N LYS A 279 -6.38 5.46 -12.32
CA LYS A 279 -6.33 6.89 -11.96
C LYS A 279 -7.10 7.76 -12.96
N ASP A 280 -7.32 7.23 -14.17
CA ASP A 280 -7.84 8.01 -15.31
C ASP A 280 -9.37 8.02 -15.42
N SER A 281 -10.09 7.35 -14.50
CA SER A 281 -11.53 7.49 -14.40
C SER A 281 -11.93 7.75 -12.96
N GLU A 282 -12.23 9.02 -12.68
CA GLU A 282 -13.11 9.41 -11.57
C GLU A 282 -14.30 8.43 -11.55
N GLY A 283 -14.52 7.75 -10.41
CA GLY A 283 -15.73 6.96 -10.23
C GLY A 283 -15.77 5.45 -10.43
N SER A 284 -14.66 4.77 -10.75
CA SER A 284 -14.69 3.31 -10.98
C SER A 284 -14.59 2.44 -9.71
N THR A 285 -15.54 1.53 -9.47
CA THR A 285 -15.40 0.44 -8.48
C THR A 285 -15.11 -0.88 -9.17
N LEU A 286 -14.11 -1.62 -8.68
CA LEU A 286 -13.74 -2.93 -9.19
C LEU A 286 -14.94 -3.90 -9.17
N TRP A 287 -15.26 -4.44 -10.34
CA TRP A 287 -16.24 -5.50 -10.52
C TRP A 287 -15.45 -6.82 -10.40
N LYS A 288 -15.79 -7.63 -9.39
CA LYS A 288 -15.09 -8.89 -9.10
C LYS A 288 -15.27 -9.96 -10.17
N GLU A 289 -16.19 -9.77 -11.10
CA GLU A 289 -16.54 -10.69 -12.17
C GLU A 289 -16.46 -9.98 -13.53
N GLY A 290 -16.38 -10.73 -14.63
CA GLY A 290 -16.35 -10.19 -15.99
C GLY A 290 -15.16 -10.67 -16.80
N THR A 291 -14.97 -10.06 -17.96
CA THR A 291 -13.99 -10.50 -18.97
C THR A 291 -12.96 -9.41 -19.22
N ILE A 292 -11.68 -9.81 -19.32
CA ILE A 292 -10.58 -8.94 -19.73
C ILE A 292 -10.35 -9.14 -21.22
N ARG A 293 -10.47 -8.07 -22.01
CA ARG A 293 -10.13 -8.09 -23.43
C ARG A 293 -8.68 -7.66 -23.64
N SER A 294 -7.80 -8.61 -23.95
CA SER A 294 -6.41 -8.30 -24.28
C SER A 294 -6.28 -7.93 -25.75
N ILE A 295 -6.16 -6.62 -26.00
CA ILE A 295 -5.92 -6.04 -27.34
C ILE A 295 -4.46 -5.61 -27.56
N ASN A 296 -3.62 -5.72 -26.53
CA ASN A 296 -2.21 -5.34 -26.55
C ASN A 296 -1.39 -6.19 -25.57
N HIS A 297 -0.07 -6.06 -25.63
CA HIS A 297 0.87 -6.73 -24.73
C HIS A 297 1.22 -5.89 -23.49
N GLY A 298 0.25 -5.12 -22.98
CA GLY A 298 0.45 -4.27 -21.82
C GLY A 298 0.76 -5.07 -20.55
N ARG A 299 1.73 -4.58 -19.77
CA ARG A 299 2.17 -5.22 -18.51
C ARG A 299 1.19 -5.03 -17.34
N LEU A 300 0.31 -4.03 -17.45
CA LEU A 300 -0.71 -3.75 -16.47
C LEU A 300 -2.06 -4.26 -16.97
N VAL A 301 -2.77 -4.97 -16.12
CA VAL A 301 -4.12 -5.45 -16.31
C VAL A 301 -5.05 -4.52 -15.56
N ILE A 302 -5.94 -3.86 -16.28
CA ILE A 302 -7.09 -3.17 -15.74
C ILE A 302 -8.19 -4.21 -15.61
N LEU A 303 -8.59 -4.51 -14.39
CA LEU A 303 -9.70 -5.42 -14.14
C LEU A 303 -11.03 -4.75 -14.52
N PRO A 304 -12.07 -5.54 -14.83
CA PRO A 304 -13.40 -5.00 -15.03
C PRO A 304 -13.84 -4.14 -13.86
N TYR A 305 -14.60 -3.09 -14.16
CA TYR A 305 -15.09 -2.16 -13.16
C TYR A 305 -16.42 -1.56 -13.58
N ILE A 306 -17.18 -1.07 -12.60
CA ILE A 306 -18.42 -0.34 -12.82
C ILE A 306 -18.12 1.15 -12.70
N LYS A 307 -18.52 1.95 -13.70
CA LYS A 307 -18.46 3.42 -13.64
C LYS A 307 -19.50 3.97 -12.66
N GLU A 308 -19.38 5.25 -12.29
CA GLU A 308 -20.40 5.97 -11.52
C GLU A 308 -21.81 5.91 -12.13
N SER A 309 -21.89 5.81 -13.47
CA SER A 309 -23.15 5.66 -14.21
C SER A 309 -23.81 4.28 -14.07
N GLY A 310 -23.15 3.29 -13.45
CA GLY A 310 -23.58 1.90 -13.44
C GLY A 310 -23.17 1.10 -14.69
N GLU A 311 -22.48 1.74 -15.65
CA GLU A 311 -21.96 1.06 -16.84
C GLU A 311 -20.84 0.09 -16.47
N HIS A 312 -20.95 -1.15 -16.98
CA HIS A 312 -19.94 -2.19 -16.79
C HIS A 312 -18.84 -2.05 -17.85
N VAL A 313 -17.62 -1.83 -17.41
CA VAL A 313 -16.44 -1.69 -18.27
C VAL A 313 -15.67 -3.01 -18.24
N ARG A 314 -15.41 -3.57 -19.42
CA ARG A 314 -14.55 -4.75 -19.57
C ARG A 314 -13.11 -4.41 -19.18
N GLY A 315 -12.43 -5.39 -18.60
CA GLY A 315 -11.01 -5.26 -18.31
C GLY A 315 -10.19 -5.14 -19.59
N HIS A 316 -9.01 -4.54 -19.50
CA HIS A 316 -8.09 -4.43 -20.64
C HIS A 316 -6.64 -4.35 -20.16
N THR A 317 -5.69 -4.56 -21.06
CA THR A 317 -4.26 -4.43 -20.77
C THR A 317 -3.71 -3.06 -21.20
N ARG A 318 -2.74 -2.52 -20.47
CA ARG A 318 -1.98 -1.30 -20.83
C ARG A 318 -0.58 -1.29 -20.21
N ASN A 319 0.25 -0.34 -20.61
CA ASN A 319 1.50 -0.04 -19.90
C ASN A 319 1.26 0.96 -18.77
N GLY A 320 2.20 1.03 -17.83
CA GLY A 320 2.13 1.97 -16.71
C GLY A 320 2.41 3.42 -17.10
N PRO A 321 2.09 4.37 -16.21
CA PRO A 321 2.57 5.73 -16.35
C PRO A 321 4.11 5.73 -16.49
N ASN A 322 4.62 6.44 -17.50
CA ASN A 322 6.04 6.54 -17.85
C ASN A 322 6.67 5.30 -18.55
N ASP A 323 5.88 4.33 -19.01
CA ASP A 323 6.37 3.13 -19.71
C ASP A 323 6.13 3.10 -21.23
N GLY A 324 5.71 4.23 -21.79
CA GLY A 324 5.31 4.32 -23.19
C GLY A 324 4.05 3.52 -23.53
N ARG A 325 3.66 3.52 -24.81
CA ARG A 325 2.47 2.77 -25.27
C ARG A 325 2.75 1.27 -25.31
N ALA A 326 1.77 0.47 -24.87
CA ALA A 326 1.81 -0.98 -25.02
C ALA A 326 1.76 -1.37 -26.49
N LYS A 327 2.54 -2.38 -26.90
CA LYS A 327 2.52 -2.89 -28.27
C LYS A 327 1.15 -3.51 -28.58
N PRO A 328 0.46 -3.08 -29.65
CA PRO A 328 -0.86 -3.62 -30.00
C PRO A 328 -0.75 -5.09 -30.44
N ARG A 329 -1.80 -5.87 -30.19
CA ARG A 329 -1.99 -7.18 -30.81
C ARG A 329 -2.61 -7.00 -32.19
N HIS A 330 -2.36 -7.95 -33.07
CA HIS A 330 -3.12 -8.06 -34.31
C HIS A 330 -4.60 -8.42 -33.97
N PRO A 331 -5.61 -7.86 -34.66
CA PRO A 331 -7.03 -8.03 -34.32
C PRO A 331 -7.50 -9.48 -34.17
N ASP A 332 -7.00 -10.38 -35.01
CA ASP A 332 -7.33 -11.82 -34.96
C ASP A 332 -6.78 -12.53 -33.71
N HIS A 333 -5.90 -11.87 -32.95
CA HIS A 333 -5.31 -12.39 -31.71
C HIS A 333 -5.87 -11.69 -30.46
N TYR A 334 -7.00 -10.99 -30.60
CA TYR A 334 -7.70 -10.46 -29.43
C TYR A 334 -8.29 -11.61 -28.62
N VAL A 335 -8.00 -11.62 -27.33
CA VAL A 335 -8.46 -12.67 -26.43
C VAL A 335 -9.34 -12.05 -25.35
N ASP A 336 -10.57 -12.55 -25.26
CA ASP A 336 -11.49 -12.28 -24.16
C ASP A 336 -11.27 -13.37 -23.10
N VAL A 337 -10.77 -12.98 -21.93
CA VAL A 337 -10.35 -13.93 -20.89
C VAL A 337 -11.16 -13.72 -19.60
N PRO A 338 -11.88 -14.74 -19.09
CA PRO A 338 -12.44 -14.67 -17.75
C PRO A 338 -11.31 -14.68 -16.72
N PHE A 339 -11.52 -14.02 -15.58
CA PHE A 339 -10.55 -14.01 -14.49
C PHE A 339 -11.20 -14.42 -13.17
N ALA A 340 -10.40 -14.99 -12.28
CA ALA A 340 -10.77 -15.23 -10.90
C ALA A 340 -9.87 -14.39 -9.98
N GLN A 341 -10.50 -13.71 -9.02
CA GLN A 341 -9.77 -13.08 -7.92
C GLN A 341 -9.72 -14.06 -6.76
N LEU A 342 -8.52 -14.32 -6.27
CA LEU A 342 -8.32 -15.19 -5.11
C LEU A 342 -8.42 -14.33 -3.84
N ASP A 343 -9.33 -14.69 -2.94
CA ASP A 343 -9.45 -14.06 -1.61
C ASP A 343 -8.44 -14.73 -0.67
N GLY A 344 -7.37 -14.03 -0.28
CA GLY A 344 -6.35 -14.54 0.65
C GLY A 344 -4.90 -14.23 0.24
N ASP A 345 -4.00 -14.30 1.22
CA ASP A 345 -2.58 -13.97 1.07
C ASP A 345 -1.81 -15.10 0.36
N LEU A 346 -1.89 -15.11 -0.97
CA LEU A 346 -1.11 -15.99 -1.82
C LEU A 346 0.40 -15.74 -1.68
N MET A 347 0.81 -14.60 -1.07
CA MET A 347 2.21 -14.22 -0.93
C MET A 347 2.94 -14.97 0.18
N ILE A 348 2.22 -15.52 1.17
CA ILE A 348 2.81 -16.46 2.15
C ILE A 348 3.34 -17.70 1.38
N GLY A 349 2.54 -18.23 0.44
CA GLY A 349 2.95 -19.35 -0.44
C GLY A 349 3.88 -19.01 -1.60
N LEU A 350 3.94 -17.75 -2.05
CA LEU A 350 4.80 -17.31 -3.17
C LEU A 350 6.22 -16.90 -2.76
N PHE A 351 6.46 -16.63 -1.47
CA PHE A 351 7.80 -16.37 -0.94
C PHE A 351 8.44 -17.57 -0.23
N GLY A 352 7.76 -18.72 -0.20
CA GLY A 352 8.34 -20.00 0.24
C GLY A 352 7.74 -20.61 1.50
N GLU A 353 6.66 -20.07 2.09
CA GLU A 353 6.02 -20.64 3.27
C GLU A 353 4.67 -21.25 2.90
N LEU A 354 4.57 -22.59 2.97
CA LEU A 354 3.29 -23.26 2.84
C LEU A 354 2.53 -23.14 4.17
N PRO A 355 1.22 -22.83 4.19
CA PRO A 355 0.40 -22.86 5.41
C PRO A 355 0.13 -24.27 5.97
N TYR A 356 0.80 -25.29 5.42
CA TYR A 356 0.67 -26.68 5.81
C TYR A 356 2.03 -27.36 5.73
N GLU A 357 2.83 -27.11 6.76
CA GLU A 357 3.60 -28.16 7.45
C GLU A 357 3.27 -28.13 8.93
#